data_AF-A0A433Q6N4-F1
#
_entry.id   AF-A0A433Q6N4-F1
#
_cell.length_a   1.000
_cell.length_b   1.000
_cell.length_c   1.000
_cell.angle_alpha   90.00
_cell.angle_beta   90.00
_cell.angle_gamma   90.00
#
_symmetry.space_group_name_H-M   'P 1'
#
loop_
_entity.id
_entity.type
_entity.pdbx_description
1 polymer ?
#
loop_
_entity_poly.entity_id
_entity_poly.type
_entity_poly.pdbx_seq_one_letter_code
_entity_poly.pdbx_strand_id
1 'polypeptide(L)' 'MTEHVLYEQVRDLGFRPPIQKLNQRYPQSLLVLIQEMWQKEPSKRPSMSTVVERLAQYLE' A
#
# COMPACT_ATOMS: atom_id res chain seq x y z
N MET A 1 6.30 17.67 14.49
CA MET A 1 5.13 17.50 13.61
C MET A 1 3.98 17.02 14.48
N THR A 2 2.81 17.65 14.39
CA THR A 2 1.63 17.20 15.14
C THR A 2 0.95 16.06 14.38
N GLU A 3 0.22 15.21 15.10
CA GLU A 3 -0.49 14.07 14.53
C GLU A 3 -1.48 14.49 13.43
N HIS A 4 -2.17 15.62 13.62
CA HIS A 4 -3.08 16.20 12.64
C HIS A 4 -2.41 16.46 11.29
N VAL A 5 -1.22 17.07 11.29
CA VAL A 5 -0.46 17.38 10.07
C VAL A 5 -0.07 16.09 9.34
N LEU A 6 0.26 15.02 10.07
CA LEU A 6 0.57 13.73 9.47
C LEU A 6 -0.66 13.13 8.75
N TYR A 7 -1.85 13.22 9.35
CA TYR A 7 -3.07 12.74 8.72
C TYR A 7 -3.40 13.47 7.43
N GLU A 8 -3.27 14.80 7.40
CA GLU A 8 -3.46 15.60 6.18
C GLU A 8 -2.46 15.23 5.09
N GLN A 9 -1.18 15.06 5.44
CA GLN A 9 -0.15 14.65 4.48
C GLN A 9 -0.44 13.29 3.85
N VAL A 10 -0.86 12.30 4.65
CA VAL A 10 -1.17 10.95 4.15
C VAL A 10 -2.47 10.95 3.34
N ARG A 11 -3.53 11.58 3.83
CA ARG A 11 -4.85 11.57 3.17
C ARG A 11 -4.85 12.41 1.89
N ASP A 12 -4.34 13.64 1.97
CA ASP A 12 -4.59 14.66 0.95
C ASP A 12 -3.39 14.86 0.02
N LEU A 13 -2.17 14.80 0.55
CA LEU A 13 -0.94 15.04 -0.22
C LEU A 13 -0.32 13.76 -0.80
N GLY A 14 -0.96 12.60 -0.58
CA GLY A 14 -0.48 11.32 -1.12
C GLY A 14 0.84 10.87 -0.51
N PHE A 15 1.19 11.36 0.68
CA PHE A 15 2.42 10.97 1.36
C PHE A 15 2.38 9.48 1.70
N ARG A 16 3.37 8.72 1.22
CA ARG A 16 3.53 7.28 1.48
C ARG A 16 4.98 6.96 1.83
N PRO A 17 5.24 5.96 2.70
CA PRO A 17 6.59 5.50 2.97
C PRO A 17 7.33 5.06 1.69
N PRO A 18 8.66 5.26 1.60
CA PRO A 18 9.46 4.90 0.43
C PRO A 18 9.59 3.38 0.28
N ILE A 19 8.69 2.79 -0.50
CA ILE A 19 8.58 1.33 -0.66
C ILE A 19 9.84 0.71 -1.30
N GLN A 20 10.59 1.48 -2.08
CA GLN A 20 11.77 1.02 -2.81
C GLN A 20 12.86 0.48 -1.87
N LYS A 21 12.88 0.95 -0.61
CA LYS A 21 13.79 0.45 0.42
C LYS A 21 13.49 -1.00 0.83
N LEU A 22 12.31 -1.52 0.48
CA LEU A 22 11.85 -2.86 0.82
C LEU A 22 12.13 -3.89 -0.29
N ASN A 23 12.55 -3.45 -1.49
CA ASN A 23 12.78 -4.29 -2.67
C ASN A 23 13.79 -5.42 -2.42
N GLN A 24 14.74 -5.24 -1.47
CA GLN A 24 15.74 -6.25 -1.14
C GLN A 24 15.22 -7.35 -0.20
N ARG A 25 14.10 -7.10 0.49
CA ARG A 25 13.59 -7.97 1.56
C ARG A 25 12.29 -8.67 1.21
N TYR A 26 11.52 -8.10 0.29
CA TYR A 26 10.19 -8.58 -0.05
C TYR A 26 10.02 -8.67 -1.58
N PRO A 27 9.23 -9.62 -2.08
CA PRO A 27 9.02 -9.75 -3.51
C PRO A 27 8.22 -8.58 -4.07
N GLN A 28 8.44 -8.30 -5.34
CA GLN A 28 7.80 -7.20 -6.05
C GLN A 28 6.26 -7.31 -6.02
N SER A 29 5.69 -8.52 -6.08
CA SER A 29 4.25 -8.76 -6.03
C SER A 29 3.60 -8.19 -4.76
N LEU A 30 4.23 -8.40 -3.60
CA LEU A 30 3.76 -7.88 -2.32
C LEU A 30 3.86 -6.35 -2.26
N LEU A 31 4.96 -5.79 -2.78
CA LEU A 31 5.16 -4.33 -2.79
C LEU A 31 4.16 -3.64 -3.73
N VAL A 32 3.86 -4.24 -4.88
CA VAL A 32 2.81 -3.77 -5.80
C VAL A 32 1.45 -3.81 -5.12
N LEU A 33 1.12 -4.90 -4.41
CA LEU A 33 -0.15 -5.02 -3.70
C LEU A 33 -0.32 -3.92 -2.64
N ILE A 34 0.71 -3.63 -1.83
CA ILE A 34 0.69 -2.50 -0.88
C ILE A 34 0.41 -1.17 -1.61
N GLN A 35 1.02 -0.98 -2.78
CA GLN A 35 0.83 0.23 -3.57
C GLN A 35 -0.59 0.40 -4.14
N GLU A 36 -1.23 -0.70 -4.51
CA GLU A 36 -2.63 -0.72 -4.94
C GLU A 36 -3.58 -0.46 -3.76
N MET A 37 -3.30 -1.04 -2.59
CA MET A 37 -4.14 -0.90 -1.39
C MET A 37 -4.19 0.53 -0.83
N TRP A 38 -3.11 1.30 -0.96
CA TRP A 38 -3.04 2.65 -0.40
C TRP A 38 -3.35 3.77 -1.41
N GLN A 39 -4.01 3.47 -2.53
CA GLN A 39 -4.41 4.47 -3.51
C GLN A 39 -5.24 5.60 -2.87
N LYS A 40 -5.01 6.83 -3.33
CA LYS A 40 -5.73 8.02 -2.82
C LYS A 40 -7.23 7.86 -3.05
N GLU A 41 -7.61 7.53 -4.28
CA GLU A 41 -8.97 7.22 -4.67
C GLU A 41 -9.40 5.87 -4.10
N PRO A 42 -10.43 5.80 -3.22
CA PRO A 42 -10.87 4.55 -2.64
C PRO A 42 -11.35 3.53 -3.68
N SER A 43 -11.97 3.99 -4.77
CA SER A 43 -12.46 3.11 -5.86
C SER A 43 -11.34 2.44 -6.66
N LYS A 44 -10.10 2.94 -6.57
CA LYS A 44 -8.91 2.32 -7.19
C LYS A 44 -8.25 1.26 -6.32
N ARG A 45 -8.71 1.09 -5.08
CA ARG A 45 -8.16 0.07 -4.18
C ARG A 45 -8.75 -1.29 -4.55
N PRO A 46 -7.96 -2.37 -4.45
CA PRO A 46 -8.47 -3.71 -4.69
C PRO A 46 -9.52 -4.10 -3.65
N SER A 47 -10.42 -5.00 -4.03
CA SER A 47 -11.35 -5.61 -3.09
C SER A 47 -10.60 -6.48 -2.08
N MET A 48 -11.17 -6.67 -0.87
CA MET A 48 -10.57 -7.59 0.10
C MET A 48 -10.47 -9.03 -0.41
N SER A 49 -11.39 -9.46 -1.27
CA SER A 49 -11.31 -10.76 -1.95
C SER A 49 -10.05 -10.87 -2.82
N THR A 50 -9.76 -9.83 -3.61
CA THR A 50 -8.54 -9.75 -4.43
C THR A 50 -7.27 -9.71 -3.57
N VAL A 51 -7.30 -8.98 -2.45
CA VAL A 51 -6.16 -8.92 -1.51
C VAL A 51 -5.86 -10.30 -0.93
N VAL A 52 -6.88 -11.02 -0.46
CA VAL A 52 -6.71 -12.38 0.10
C VAL A 52 -6.17 -13.34 -0.96
N GLU A 53 -6.71 -13.30 -2.17
CA GLU A 53 -6.23 -14.13 -3.29
C GLU A 53 -4.74 -13.88 -3.59
N ARG A 54 -4.32 -12.62 -3.71
CA ARG A 54 -2.91 -12.28 -3.97
C ARG A 54 -1.97 -12.68 -2.82
N LEU A 55 -2.45 -12.58 -1.58
CA LEU A 55 -1.67 -13.00 -0.42
C LEU A 55 -1.56 -14.52 -0.33
N ALA A 56 -2.60 -15.27 -0.68
CA ALA A 56 -2.55 -16.72 -0.77
C ALA A 56 -1.50 -17.16 -1.81
N GLN A 57 -1.51 -16.58 -3.00
CA GLN A 57 -0.52 -16.84 -4.05
C GLN A 57 0.94 -16.54 -3.65
N TYR A 58 1.16 -15.64 -2.69
CA TYR A 58 2.49 -15.33 -2.18
C TYR A 58 2.98 -16.34 -1.13
N LEU A 59 2.07 -16.99 -0.41
CA LEU A 59 2.40 -17.93 0.67
C LEU A 59 2.58 -19.38 0.19
N GLU A 60 2.14 -19.69 -1.03
CA GLU A 60 2.38 -20.95 -1.74
C GLU A 60 3.76 -20.98 -2.40
#